data_AF-A0A2D9TD17-F1
#
_entry.id   AF-A0A2D9TD17-F1
#
_cell.length_a   1.000
_cell.length_b   1.000
_cell.length_c   1.000
_cell.angle_alpha   90.00
_cell.angle_beta   90.00
_cell.angle_gamma   90.00
#
_symmetry.space_group_name_H-M   'P 1'
#
loop_
_entity.id
_entity.type
_entity.pdbx_description
1 polymer ?
#
loop_
_entity_poly.entity_id
_entity_poly.type
_entity_poly.pdbx_seq_one_letter_code
_entity_poly.pdbx_strand_id
1 'polypeptide(L)'
;MALSQDLKERIVRSVVDEGFSQADTARRFMTTEATVSRTMKTYRERGTVAPKEFTPGPAPKLEPAHLEWLRAKMEESPFLSTYELTPLFNEAFPEVAVHRSTVLRALHRMGFSVKKRRASRRKGSRKG
;
A
#
# COMPACT_ATOMS: atom_id res chain seq x y z
N MET A 1 5.38 17.68 3.74
CA MET A 1 6.70 17.09 4.08
C MET A 1 6.66 16.59 5.51
N ALA A 2 7.18 15.39 5.77
CA ALA A 2 7.33 14.88 7.13
C ALA A 2 8.65 15.40 7.73
N LEU A 3 8.63 15.93 8.94
CA LEU A 3 9.84 16.26 9.68
C LEU A 3 10.52 14.97 10.14
N SER A 4 11.86 14.98 10.18
CA SER A 4 12.64 13.85 10.72
C SER A 4 12.25 13.59 12.17
N GLN A 5 12.40 12.33 12.60
CA GLN A 5 12.10 11.93 13.97
C GLN A 5 13.01 12.66 14.97
N ASP A 6 14.31 12.72 14.71
CA ASP A 6 15.29 13.46 15.52
C ASP A 6 14.87 14.92 15.76
N LEU A 7 14.41 15.61 14.70
CA LEU A 7 13.97 17.00 14.84
C LEU A 7 12.75 17.13 15.77
N LYS A 8 11.80 16.19 15.69
CA LYS A 8 10.65 16.18 16.59
C LYS A 8 11.06 15.92 18.04
N GLU A 9 12.00 15.01 18.26
CA GLU A 9 12.52 14.70 19.60
C GLU A 9 13.27 15.90 20.20
N ARG A 10 14.06 16.61 19.40
CA ARG A 10 14.73 17.85 19.82
C ARG A 10 13.75 18.98 20.12
N ILE A 11 12.67 19.10 19.35
CA ILE A 11 11.57 20.04 19.65
C ILE A 11 10.94 19.72 21.01
N VAL A 12 10.64 18.45 21.29
CA VAL A 12 10.07 18.02 22.58
C VAL A 12 11.03 18.35 23.73
N ARG A 13 12.31 17.96 23.61
CA ARG A 13 13.36 18.26 24.59
C ARG A 13 13.47 19.75 24.90
N SER A 14 13.45 20.58 23.85
CA SER A 14 13.52 22.04 24.00
C SER A 14 12.36 22.62 24.81
N VAL A 15 11.15 22.06 24.67
CA VAL A 15 9.97 22.54 25.39
C VAL A 15 9.86 21.93 26.79
N VAL A 16 10.14 20.64 26.93
CA VAL A 16 9.91 19.87 28.17
C VAL A 16 11.09 19.97 29.13
N ASP A 17 12.30 19.80 28.61
CA ASP A 17 13.51 19.69 29.44
C ASP A 17 14.20 21.06 29.58
N GLU A 18 14.28 21.82 28.48
CA GLU A 18 14.92 23.15 28.45
C GLU A 18 13.93 24.29 28.82
N GLY A 19 12.62 24.02 28.87
CA GLY A 19 11.60 24.98 29.29
C GLY A 19 11.33 26.14 28.33
N PHE A 20 11.76 26.05 27.07
CA PHE A 20 11.51 27.10 26.07
C PHE A 20 10.03 27.19 25.69
N SER A 21 9.59 28.40 25.36
CA SER A 21 8.27 28.59 24.75
C SER A 21 8.21 27.93 23.37
N GLN A 22 7.00 27.64 22.88
CA GLN A 22 6.84 27.07 21.53
C GLN A 22 7.33 28.03 20.44
N ALA A 23 7.17 29.34 20.65
CA ALA A 23 7.67 30.39 19.75
C ALA A 23 9.20 30.42 19.70
N ASP A 24 9.87 30.35 20.86
CA ASP A 24 11.34 30.29 20.93
C ASP A 24 11.88 29.01 20.31
N THR A 25 11.23 27.88 20.59
CA THR A 25 11.57 26.58 19.99
C THR A 25 11.42 26.63 18.47
N ALA A 26 10.35 27.23 17.96
CA ALA A 26 10.12 27.39 16.52
C ALA A 26 11.26 28.19 15.86
N ARG A 27 11.65 29.33 16.46
CA ARG A 27 12.80 30.13 16.00
C ARG A 27 14.11 29.35 16.05
N ARG A 28 14.39 28.67 17.16
CA ARG A 28 15.62 27.87 17.39
C ARG A 28 15.82 26.79 16.34
N PHE A 29 14.74 26.12 15.93
CA PHE A 29 14.78 25.03 14.95
C PHE A 29 14.35 25.44 13.53
N MET A 30 14.26 26.75 13.26
CA MET A 30 13.85 27.30 11.96
C MET A 30 12.56 26.65 11.41
N THR A 31 11.59 26.46 12.29
CA THR A 31 10.29 25.84 12.01
C THR A 31 9.16 26.78 12.39
N THR A 32 7.92 26.36 12.12
CA THR A 32 6.72 27.14 12.46
C THR A 32 6.18 26.75 13.83
N GLU A 33 5.56 27.69 14.53
CA GLU A 33 4.90 27.40 15.81
C GLU A 33 3.83 26.31 15.68
N ALA A 34 3.11 26.28 14.55
CA ALA A 34 2.14 25.22 14.26
C ALA A 34 2.79 23.82 14.22
N THR A 35 4.02 23.73 13.74
CA THR A 35 4.78 22.47 13.72
C THR A 35 5.17 22.03 15.13
N VAL A 36 5.66 22.97 15.95
CA VAL A 36 5.99 22.71 17.35
C VAL A 36 4.73 22.27 18.12
N SER A 37 3.63 23.00 17.97
CA SER A 37 2.34 22.70 18.59
C SER A 37 1.82 21.31 18.21
N ARG A 38 1.87 20.93 16.92
CA ARG A 38 1.50 19.57 16.45
C ARG A 38 2.40 18.48 17.04
N THR A 39 3.69 18.75 17.14
CA THR A 39 4.68 17.82 17.71
C THR A 39 4.42 17.62 19.20
N MET A 40 4.21 18.70 19.94
CA MET A 40 3.87 18.67 21.36
C MET A 40 2.51 18.02 21.63
N LYS A 41 1.51 18.25 20.77
CA LYS A 41 0.22 17.54 20.85
C LYS A 41 0.41 16.03 20.73
N THR A 42 1.16 15.59 19.72
CA THR A 42 1.48 14.17 19.52
C THR A 42 2.19 13.57 20.74
N TYR A 43 3.17 14.30 21.29
CA TYR A 43 3.91 13.87 22.47
C TYR A 43 3.01 13.76 23.71
N ARG A 44 2.13 14.74 23.95
CA ARG A 44 1.18 14.71 25.09
C ARG A 44 0.18 13.56 24.99
N GLU A 45 -0.26 13.22 23.77
CA GLU A 45 -1.23 12.16 23.54
C GLU A 45 -0.61 10.75 23.62
N ARG A 46 0.64 10.58 23.20
CA ARG A 46 1.27 9.25 23.01
C ARG A 46 2.49 8.99 23.87
N GLY A 47 3.05 10.01 24.55
CA GLY A 47 4.36 9.96 25.20
C GLY A 47 5.55 9.87 24.23
N THR A 48 5.30 9.90 22.91
CA THR A 48 6.32 9.78 21.88
C THR A 48 5.93 10.50 20.59
N VAL A 49 6.94 10.96 19.85
CA VAL A 49 6.80 11.56 18.51
C VAL A 49 7.18 10.58 17.39
N ALA A 50 7.52 9.34 17.74
CA ALA A 50 7.80 8.28 16.80
C ALA A 50 6.61 8.06 15.85
N PRO A 51 6.87 7.76 14.57
CA PRO A 51 5.82 7.32 13.64
C PRO A 51 5.02 6.17 14.25
N LYS A 52 3.75 6.04 13.82
CA LYS A 52 3.02 4.81 14.12
C LYS A 52 3.70 3.64 13.42
N GLU A 53 3.75 2.50 14.09
CA GLU A 53 4.18 1.26 13.45
C GLU A 53 3.34 1.04 12.19
N PHE A 54 4.01 0.68 11.10
CA PHE A 54 3.31 0.29 9.90
C PHE A 54 2.62 -1.05 10.17
N THR A 55 1.30 -1.02 10.31
CA THR A 55 0.50 -2.24 10.35
C THR A 55 0.15 -2.62 8.91
N PRO A 56 0.67 -3.76 8.38
CA PRO A 56 0.23 -4.24 7.08
C PRO A 56 -1.28 -4.51 7.10
N GLY A 57 -1.92 -4.37 5.95
CA GLY A 57 -3.32 -4.75 5.80
C GLY A 57 -3.55 -6.25 6.06
N PRO A 58 -4.82 -6.70 6.07
CA PRO A 58 -5.17 -8.10 6.29
C PRO A 58 -4.38 -9.06 5.38
N ALA A 59 -4.11 -10.25 5.90
CA ALA A 59 -3.43 -11.30 5.14
C ALA A 59 -4.17 -11.57 3.80
N PRO A 60 -3.44 -11.92 2.73
CA PRO A 60 -4.07 -12.23 1.45
C PRO A 60 -5.09 -13.36 1.59
N LYS A 61 -6.27 -13.22 0.98
CA LYS A 61 -7.33 -14.25 1.02
C LYS A 61 -6.92 -15.62 0.43
N LEU A 62 -5.85 -15.66 -0.37
CA LEU A 62 -5.39 -16.88 -1.04
C LEU A 62 -4.17 -17.47 -0.31
N GLU A 63 -4.40 -18.59 0.34
CA GLU A 63 -3.36 -19.47 0.89
C GLU A 63 -2.44 -20.12 -0.18
N PRO A 64 -1.27 -20.67 0.22
CA PRO A 64 -0.31 -21.29 -0.70
C PRO A 64 -0.91 -22.35 -1.63
N ALA A 65 -1.82 -23.20 -1.14
CA ALA A 65 -2.46 -24.23 -1.95
C ALA A 65 -3.27 -23.65 -3.12
N HIS A 66 -3.96 -22.53 -2.90
CA HIS A 66 -4.70 -21.83 -3.96
C HIS A 66 -3.76 -21.24 -5.02
N LEU A 67 -2.59 -20.75 -4.60
CA LEU A 67 -1.59 -20.20 -5.51
C LEU A 67 -0.94 -21.30 -6.35
N GLU A 68 -0.66 -22.46 -5.76
CA GLU A 68 -0.14 -23.63 -6.45
C GLU A 68 -1.14 -24.14 -7.50
N TRP A 69 -2.43 -24.21 -7.16
CA TRP A 69 -3.47 -24.58 -8.11
C TRP A 69 -3.55 -23.59 -9.29
N LEU A 70 -3.49 -22.27 -9.02
CA LEU A 70 -3.47 -21.25 -10.06
C LEU A 70 -2.24 -21.36 -10.97
N ARG A 71 -1.07 -21.67 -10.39
CA ARG A 71 0.17 -21.90 -11.15
C ARG A 71 0.01 -23.12 -12.06
N ALA A 72 -0.43 -24.25 -11.53
CA ALA A 72 -0.62 -25.48 -12.29
C ALA A 72 -1.58 -25.26 -13.47
N LYS A 73 -2.69 -24.53 -13.25
CA LYS A 73 -3.64 -24.19 -14.33
C LYS A 73 -3.04 -23.28 -15.40
N MET A 74 -2.21 -22.32 -15.01
CA MET A 74 -1.51 -21.47 -15.97
C MET A 74 -0.43 -22.21 -16.74
N GLU A 75 0.21 -23.23 -16.16
CA GLU A 75 1.20 -24.08 -16.82
C GLU A 75 0.53 -25.08 -17.78
N GLU A 76 -0.59 -25.69 -17.37
CA GLU A 76 -1.41 -26.57 -18.20
C GLU A 76 -2.04 -25.82 -19.39
N SER A 77 -2.50 -24.58 -19.17
CA SER A 77 -3.20 -23.80 -20.18
C SER A 77 -2.83 -22.30 -20.12
N PRO A 78 -1.67 -21.91 -20.69
CA PRO A 78 -1.15 -20.55 -20.63
C PRO A 78 -2.02 -19.46 -21.27
N PHE A 79 -3.01 -19.86 -22.08
CA PHE A 79 -3.88 -18.95 -22.83
C PHE A 79 -5.21 -18.66 -22.12
N LEU A 80 -5.48 -19.28 -20.97
CA LEU A 80 -6.70 -19.02 -20.21
C LEU A 80 -6.76 -17.55 -19.81
N SER A 81 -7.87 -16.91 -20.15
CA SER A 81 -8.12 -15.56 -19.69
C SER A 81 -8.46 -15.57 -18.21
N THR A 82 -8.19 -14.46 -17.52
CA THR A 82 -8.62 -14.31 -16.11
C THR A 82 -10.15 -14.33 -15.95
N TYR A 83 -10.91 -14.10 -17.02
CA TYR A 83 -12.38 -14.22 -17.00
C TYR A 83 -12.83 -15.68 -16.97
N GLU A 84 -12.07 -16.59 -17.57
CA GLU A 84 -12.33 -18.04 -17.56
C GLU A 84 -11.72 -18.70 -16.33
N LEU A 85 -10.52 -18.28 -15.91
CA LEU A 85 -9.83 -18.83 -14.76
C LEU A 85 -10.54 -18.55 -13.43
N THR A 86 -11.25 -17.41 -13.31
CA THR A 86 -11.93 -17.04 -12.06
C THR A 86 -13.12 -17.96 -11.72
N PRO A 87 -14.05 -18.26 -12.65
CA PRO A 87 -15.06 -19.30 -12.45
C PRO A 87 -14.47 -20.65 -12.06
N LEU A 88 -13.46 -21.14 -12.80
CA LEU A 88 -12.81 -22.42 -12.51
C LEU A 88 -12.19 -22.44 -11.09
N PHE A 89 -11.58 -21.33 -10.67
CA PHE A 89 -11.05 -21.19 -9.33
C PHE A 89 -12.18 -21.24 -8.28
N ASN A 90 -13.27 -20.53 -8.49
CA ASN A 90 -14.40 -20.47 -7.54
C ASN A 90 -15.19 -21.79 -7.49
N GLU A 91 -15.18 -22.58 -8.57
CA GLU A 91 -15.72 -23.94 -8.59
C GLU A 91 -14.83 -24.92 -7.83
N ALA A 92 -13.51 -24.79 -7.95
CA ALA A 92 -12.55 -25.61 -7.21
C ALA A 92 -12.49 -25.27 -5.71
N PHE A 93 -12.69 -24.00 -5.34
CA PHE A 93 -12.57 -23.49 -3.98
C PHE A 93 -13.74 -22.55 -3.60
N PRO A 94 -14.97 -23.07 -3.45
CA PRO A 94 -16.16 -22.27 -3.15
C PRO A 94 -16.07 -21.53 -1.81
N GLU A 95 -15.36 -22.10 -0.82
CA GLU A 95 -15.16 -21.53 0.51
C GLU A 95 -14.34 -20.23 0.50
N VAL A 96 -13.47 -20.05 -0.50
CA VAL A 96 -12.66 -18.84 -0.69
C VAL A 96 -13.05 -18.06 -1.94
N ALA A 97 -14.26 -18.24 -2.48
CA ALA A 97 -14.71 -17.59 -3.71
C ALA A 97 -14.28 -16.11 -3.81
N VAL A 98 -13.61 -15.77 -4.91
CA VAL A 98 -13.00 -14.45 -5.12
C VAL A 98 -13.49 -13.77 -6.38
N HIS A 99 -13.39 -12.45 -6.38
CA HIS A 99 -13.53 -11.66 -7.60
C HIS A 99 -12.27 -11.79 -8.48
N ARG A 100 -12.45 -11.61 -9.79
CA ARG A 100 -11.38 -11.66 -10.81
C ARG A 100 -10.15 -10.82 -10.47
N SER A 101 -10.33 -9.66 -9.84
CA SER A 101 -9.22 -8.78 -9.45
C SER A 101 -8.26 -9.42 -8.45
N THR A 102 -8.75 -10.33 -7.60
CA THR A 102 -7.90 -11.08 -6.67
C THR A 102 -7.07 -12.13 -7.39
N VAL A 103 -7.67 -12.87 -8.33
CA VAL A 103 -6.95 -13.81 -9.20
C VAL A 103 -5.87 -13.09 -10.01
N LEU A 104 -6.22 -11.97 -10.65
CA LEU A 104 -5.27 -11.17 -11.43
C LEU A 104 -4.08 -10.68 -10.59
N ARG A 105 -4.32 -10.20 -9.37
CA ARG A 105 -3.25 -9.80 -8.44
C ARG A 105 -2.37 -10.97 -8.02
N ALA A 106 -2.96 -12.15 -7.80
CA ALA A 106 -2.22 -13.35 -7.46
C ALA A 106 -1.29 -13.76 -8.61
N LEU A 107 -1.81 -13.82 -9.83
CA LEU A 107 -1.04 -14.11 -11.05
C LEU A 107 0.11 -13.12 -11.24
N HIS A 108 -0.15 -11.82 -11.08
CA HIS A 108 0.89 -10.79 -11.20
C HIS A 108 2.00 -10.96 -10.16
N ARG A 109 1.65 -11.29 -8.91
CA ARG A 109 2.65 -11.60 -7.86
C ARG A 109 3.46 -12.85 -8.17
N MET A 110 2.88 -13.82 -8.87
CA MET A 110 3.56 -15.04 -9.33
C MET A 110 4.38 -14.85 -10.61
N GLY A 111 4.41 -13.64 -11.19
CA GLY A 111 5.17 -13.33 -12.41
C GLY A 111 4.43 -13.57 -13.72
N PHE A 112 3.17 -14.03 -13.66
CA PHE A 112 2.31 -14.15 -14.84
C PHE A 112 1.80 -12.77 -15.24
N SER A 113 2.60 -12.03 -16.01
CA SER A 113 2.14 -10.79 -16.64
C SER A 113 1.49 -11.10 -17.99
N VAL A 114 0.34 -10.49 -18.26
CA VAL A 114 -0.24 -10.50 -19.60
C VAL A 114 0.77 -9.79 -20.51
N LYS A 115 1.40 -10.51 -21.44
CA LYS A 115 2.18 -9.87 -22.51
C LYS A 115 1.26 -8.88 -23.21
N LYS A 116 1.53 -7.59 -23.04
CA LYS A 116 0.75 -6.50 -23.65
C LYS A 116 0.86 -6.63 -25.17
N ARG A 117 -0.11 -7.26 -25.83
CA ARG A 117 -0.30 -7.13 -27.28
C ARG A 117 -0.60 -5.65 -27.53
N ARG A 118 0.36 -4.92 -28.11
CA ARG A 118 0.15 -3.55 -28.58
C ARG A 118 -1.10 -3.60 -29.46
N ALA A 119 -2.17 -2.95 -29.04
CA ALA A 119 -3.38 -2.82 -29.84
C ALA A 119 -2.97 -2.24 -31.19
N SER A 120 -3.08 -3.03 -32.26
CA SER A 120 -3.02 -2.47 -33.60
C SER A 120 -4.15 -1.44 -33.69
N ARG A 121 -3.78 -0.17 -33.85
CA ARG A 121 -4.70 0.94 -34.14
C ARG A 121 -5.70 0.45 -35.20
N ARG A 122 -6.95 0.19 -34.81
CA ARG A 122 -8.06 0.17 -35.76
C ARG A 122 -8.17 1.60 -36.30
N LYS A 123 -7.69 1.84 -37.52
CA LYS A 123 -8.02 3.06 -38.25
C LYS A 123 -9.54 3.09 -38.34
N GLY A 124 -10.17 4.08 -37.69
CA GLY A 124 -11.58 4.35 -37.87
C GLY A 124 -11.86 4.59 -39.35
N SER A 125 -12.71 3.77 -39.94
CA SER A 125 -13.29 4.08 -41.25
C SER A 125 -14.36 5.15 -41.01
N ARG A 126 -14.10 6.37 -41.51
CA ARG A 126 -15.18 7.31 -41.83
C ARG A 126 -15.90 6.76 -43.06
N LYS A 127 -17.18 6.46 -42.90
CA LYS A 127 -18.22 6.63 -43.93
C LYS A 127 -19.22 7.59 -43.27
N GLY A 128 -19.61 8.72 -43.85
CA GLY A 128 -20.00 8.94 -45.24
C GLY A 128 -21.39 9.53 -45.13
#